data_AF-R0IR96-F1
#
_entry.id   AF-R0IR96-F1
#
_cell.length_a   1.000
_cell.length_b   1.000
_cell.length_c   1.000
_cell.angle_alpha   90.00
_cell.angle_beta   90.00
_cell.angle_gamma   90.00
#
_symmetry.space_group_name_H-M   'P 1'
#
loop_
_entity.id
_entity.type
_entity.pdbx_description
1 polymer ?
#
loop_
_entity_poly.entity_id
_entity_poly.type
_entity_poly.pdbx_seq_one_letter_code
_entity_poly.pdbx_strand_id
1 'polypeptide(L)'
;KRYKANLATKYRLYFKLLHNKIKEYNIQPSHIFNIDKKGFLLRILRRSKRIFSKRQYKRGGVILSLQDGSREWIIVLAYICSDGTPLSLSLIF
;
A
#
# COMPACT_ATOMS: atom_id res chain seq x y z
N LYS A 1 8.63 -17.93 -19.15
CA LYS A 1 8.64 -19.28 -18.52
C LYS A 1 7.72 -19.25 -17.29
N ARG A 2 6.45 -19.70 -17.39
CA ARG A 2 5.55 -19.78 -16.22
C ARG A 2 6.07 -20.89 -15.31
N TYR A 3 6.39 -20.56 -14.06
CA TYR A 3 6.83 -21.55 -13.07
C TYR A 3 5.71 -22.60 -12.88
N LYS A 4 6.06 -23.88 -12.68
CA LYS A 4 5.16 -25.01 -12.36
C LYS A 4 4.24 -24.78 -11.12
N ALA A 5 4.34 -23.62 -10.48
CA ALA A 5 3.53 -23.15 -9.36
C ALA A 5 2.12 -22.67 -9.76
N ASN A 6 1.93 -22.09 -10.95
CA ASN A 6 0.62 -21.56 -11.38
C ASN A 6 -0.18 -22.61 -12.15
N LEU A 7 -0.80 -23.54 -11.43
CA LEU A 7 -1.68 -24.56 -12.02
C LEU A 7 -3.12 -24.35 -11.53
N ALA A 8 -4.07 -24.20 -12.45
CA ALA A 8 -5.48 -23.97 -12.14
C ALA A 8 -6.07 -25.03 -11.19
N THR A 9 -5.66 -26.29 -11.32
CA THR A 9 -6.11 -27.38 -10.46
C THR A 9 -5.68 -27.22 -9.01
N LYS A 10 -4.48 -26.64 -8.76
CA LYS A 10 -3.99 -26.35 -7.40
C LYS A 10 -4.84 -25.27 -6.74
N TYR A 11 -5.15 -24.19 -7.46
CA TYR A 11 -6.05 -23.15 -6.95
C TYR A 11 -7.44 -23.70 -6.65
N ARG A 12 -8.00 -24.51 -7.56
CA ARG A 12 -9.30 -25.16 -7.34
C ARG A 12 -9.31 -26.03 -6.08
N LEU A 13 -8.27 -26.85 -5.89
CA LEU A 13 -8.16 -27.70 -4.70
C LEU A 13 -8.02 -26.88 -3.41
N TYR A 14 -7.20 -25.82 -3.46
CA TYR A 14 -7.02 -24.89 -2.35
C TYR A 14 -8.34 -24.21 -1.95
N PHE A 15 -9.06 -23.60 -2.89
CA PHE A 15 -10.33 -22.94 -2.59
C PHE A 15 -11.41 -23.92 -2.12
N LYS A 16 -11.44 -25.15 -2.68
CA LYS A 16 -12.34 -26.20 -2.18
C LYS A 16 -12.06 -26.54 -0.71
N LEU A 17 -10.78 -26.71 -0.35
CA LEU A 17 -10.38 -26.97 1.03
C LEU A 17 -10.73 -25.79 1.95
N LEU A 18 -10.46 -24.56 1.50
CA LEU A 18 -10.76 -23.33 2.25
C LEU A 18 -12.26 -23.22 2.56
N HIS A 19 -13.13 -23.37 1.56
CA HIS A 19 -14.58 -23.31 1.75
C HIS A 19 -15.08 -24.43 2.68
N ASN A 20 -14.52 -25.64 2.56
CA ASN A 20 -14.85 -26.74 3.47
C ASN A 20 -14.51 -26.38 4.93
N LYS A 21 -13.34 -25.78 5.18
CA LYS A 21 -12.94 -25.36 6.53
C LYS A 21 -13.77 -24.22 7.08
N ILE A 22 -14.11 -23.23 6.24
CA ILE A 22 -15.03 -22.15 6.64
C ILE A 22 -16.37 -22.74 7.10
N LYS A 23 -16.91 -23.72 6.35
CA LYS A 23 -18.16 -24.40 6.71
C LYS A 23 -18.03 -25.27 7.95
N GLU A 24 -16.95 -26.05 8.07
CA GLU A 24 -16.67 -26.95 9.20
C GLU A 24 -16.64 -26.20 10.54
N TYR A 25 -16.00 -25.02 10.57
CA TYR A 25 -15.88 -24.20 11.78
C TYR A 25 -16.94 -23.10 11.90
N ASN A 26 -17.93 -23.06 10.99
CA ASN A 26 -18.97 -22.02 10.95
C ASN A 26 -18.40 -20.58 11.04
N ILE A 27 -17.29 -20.32 10.34
CA ILE A 27 -16.61 -19.02 10.37
C ILE A 27 -17.51 -17.98 9.71
N GLN A 28 -17.89 -16.95 10.48
CA GLN A 28 -18.72 -15.87 9.96
C GLN A 28 -17.91 -14.96 9.01
N PRO A 29 -18.54 -14.36 7.99
CA PRO A 29 -17.88 -13.42 7.07
C PRO A 29 -17.17 -12.25 7.76
N SER A 30 -17.69 -11.80 8.91
CA SER A 30 -17.08 -10.78 9.76
C SER A 30 -15.73 -11.16 10.37
N HIS A 31 -15.38 -12.46 10.34
CA HIS A 31 -14.13 -13.02 10.86
C HIS A 31 -13.16 -13.45 9.75
N ILE A 32 -13.46 -13.13 8.50
CA ILE A 32 -12.60 -13.40 7.34
C ILE A 32 -12.10 -12.06 6.83
N PHE A 33 -10.79 -11.83 6.88
CA PHE A 33 -10.19 -10.53 6.59
C PHE A 33 -9.24 -10.60 5.41
N ASN A 34 -9.35 -9.66 4.48
CA ASN A 34 -8.28 -9.36 3.54
C ASN A 34 -7.43 -8.22 4.10
N ILE A 35 -6.11 -8.40 4.13
CA ILE A 35 -5.15 -7.46 4.69
C ILE A 35 -4.16 -7.05 3.59
N ASP A 36 -3.99 -5.75 3.41
CA ASP A 36 -2.96 -5.22 2.51
C ASP A 36 -2.07 -4.20 3.22
N LYS A 37 -0.80 -4.14 2.78
CA LYS A 37 0.18 -3.17 3.28
C LYS A 37 0.48 -2.16 2.19
N LYS A 38 0.30 -0.88 2.49
CA LYS A 38 0.67 0.20 1.59
C LYS A 38 1.68 1.14 2.25
N GLY A 39 2.88 1.23 1.64
CA GLY A 39 3.87 2.23 2.01
C GLY A 39 3.54 3.59 1.41
N PHE A 40 3.53 4.62 2.24
CA PHE A 40 3.44 6.02 1.86
C PHE A 40 4.73 6.72 2.25
N LEU A 41 5.27 7.50 1.31
CA LEU A 41 6.46 8.29 1.56
C LEU A 41 6.07 9.56 2.31
N LEU A 42 6.54 9.70 3.55
CA LEU A 42 6.43 10.94 4.32
C LEU A 42 7.53 11.91 3.85
N ARG A 43 7.31 12.50 2.67
CA ARG A 43 8.23 13.45 2.08
C ARG A 43 7.50 14.71 1.62
N ILE A 44 8.18 15.85 1.76
CA ILE A 44 7.84 17.06 1.01
C ILE A 44 8.17 16.81 -0.47
N LEU A 45 7.14 16.50 -1.24
CA LEU A 45 7.25 16.36 -2.69
C LEU A 45 7.80 17.68 -3.26
N ARG A 46 9.00 17.62 -3.84
CA ARG A 46 9.56 18.78 -4.54
C ARG A 46 8.69 19.02 -5.76
N ARG A 47 8.07 20.20 -5.89
CA ARG A 47 7.47 20.60 -7.17
C ARG A 47 8.55 20.54 -8.25
N SER A 48 8.34 19.70 -9.26
CA SER A 48 9.24 19.54 -10.40
C SER A 48 9.35 20.82 -11.22
N LYS A 49 8.25 21.60 -11.28
CA LYS A 49 8.19 22.92 -11.89
C LYS A 49 8.21 24.00 -10.81
N ARG A 50 9.13 24.96 -10.92
CA ARG A 50 9.20 26.13 -10.06
C ARG A 50 9.05 27.39 -10.90
N ILE A 51 8.26 28.34 -10.42
CA ILE A 51 8.08 29.64 -11.04
C ILE A 51 8.89 30.64 -10.22
N PHE A 52 9.80 31.36 -10.87
CA PHE A 52 10.63 32.38 -10.25
C PHE A 52 10.65 33.63 -11.11
N SER A 53 10.96 34.78 -10.50
CA SER A 53 11.19 35.99 -11.28
C SER A 53 12.51 35.89 -12.07
N LYS A 54 12.53 36.43 -13.29
CA LYS A 54 13.73 36.48 -14.15
C LYS A 54 14.92 37.16 -13.45
N ARG A 55 14.65 38.16 -12.60
CA ARG A 55 15.67 38.89 -11.83
C ARG A 55 16.33 38.00 -10.76
N GLN A 56 15.56 37.15 -10.08
CA GLN A 56 16.10 36.23 -9.07
C GLN A 56 16.91 35.10 -9.72
N TYR A 57 16.46 34.59 -10.87
CA TYR A 57 17.21 33.58 -11.63
C TYR A 57 18.60 34.10 -12.04
N LYS A 58 18.67 35.33 -12.58
CA LYS A 58 19.94 35.96 -12.97
C LYS A 58 20.90 36.20 -11.80
N ARG A 59 20.41 36.29 -10.56
CA ARG A 59 21.21 36.50 -9.35
C ARG A 59 21.78 35.20 -8.75
N GLY A 60 21.46 34.03 -9.32
CA GLY A 60 22.06 32.74 -8.94
C GLY A 60 21.63 32.14 -7.60
N GLY A 61 21.06 32.93 -6.67
CA GLY A 61 20.85 32.50 -5.28
C GLY A 61 19.65 31.57 -4.99
N VAL A 62 18.68 31.43 -5.91
CA VAL A 62 17.39 30.72 -5.64
C VAL A 62 17.09 29.63 -6.68
N ILE A 63 18.12 29.05 -7.28
CA ILE A 63 17.95 28.02 -8.32
C ILE A 63 17.86 26.61 -7.69
N LEU A 64 18.47 26.42 -6.53
CA LEU A 64 18.59 25.11 -5.88
C LEU A 64 17.51 24.89 -4.80
N SER A 65 17.29 23.63 -4.42
CA SER A 65 16.60 23.33 -3.16
C SER A 65 17.63 23.22 -2.05
N LEU A 66 17.46 23.99 -0.99
CA LEU A 66 18.25 23.86 0.25
C LEU A 66 17.51 23.03 1.30
N GLN A 67 16.64 22.10 0.86
CA GLN A 67 15.93 21.23 1.78
C GLN A 67 16.50 19.82 1.66
N ASP A 68 17.19 19.39 2.71
CA ASP A 68 17.49 17.98 2.90
C ASP A 68 16.17 17.25 3.12
N GLY A 69 15.92 16.23 2.30
CA GLY A 69 14.64 15.55 2.30
C GLY A 69 14.70 14.37 3.26
N SER A 70 13.94 14.41 4.36
CA SER A 70 13.68 13.19 5.13
C SER A 70 13.07 12.14 4.19
N ARG A 71 13.54 10.89 4.32
CA ARG A 71 13.09 9.73 3.54
C ARG A 71 12.39 8.73 4.46
N GLU A 72 11.44 9.23 5.24
CA GLU A 72 10.65 8.39 6.13
C GLU A 72 9.50 7.75 5.34
N TRP A 73 9.24 6.48 5.62
CA TRP A 73 8.12 5.74 5.06
C TRP A 73 7.18 5.41 6.20
N ILE A 74 5.90 5.73 6.03
CA ILE A 74 4.85 5.20 6.89
C ILE A 74 4.14 4.08 6.14
N ILE A 75 3.93 2.95 6.81
CA ILE A 75 3.21 1.83 6.24
C ILE A 75 1.83 1.79 6.87
N VAL A 76 0.81 1.86 6.02
CA VAL A 76 -0.59 1.65 6.41
C VAL A 76 -0.91 0.18 6.24
N LEU A 77 -1.44 -0.44 7.30
CA LEU A 77 -2.11 -1.73 7.25
C LEU A 77 -3.61 -1.48 7.17
N ALA A 78 -4.22 -1.91 6.06
CA ALA A 78 -5.66 -1.82 5.85
C ALA A 78 -6.27 -3.22 5.87
N TYR A 79 -7.48 -3.30 6.41
CA TYR A 79 -8.20 -4.55 6.64
C TYR A 79 -9.65 -4.38 6.18
N ILE A 80 -10.19 -5.38 5.49
CA ILE A 80 -11.60 -5.44 5.11
C ILE A 80 -12.14 -6.84 5.36
N CYS A 81 -13.25 -6.93 6.08
CA CYS A 81 -13.96 -8.18 6.32
C CYS A 81 -14.64 -8.67 5.03
N SER A 82 -14.94 -9.96 4.94
CA SER A 82 -15.67 -10.52 3.80
C SER A 82 -17.13 -10.05 3.71
N ASP A 83 -17.69 -9.49 4.79
CA ASP A 83 -18.99 -8.81 4.79
C ASP A 83 -18.91 -7.32 4.38
N GLY A 84 -17.70 -6.80 4.12
CA GLY A 84 -17.48 -5.39 3.76
C GLY A 84 -17.25 -4.46 4.95
N THR A 85 -17.22 -4.96 6.19
CA THR A 85 -16.90 -4.15 7.37
C THR A 85 -15.40 -3.81 7.39
N PRO A 86 -15.00 -2.52 7.48
CA PRO A 86 -13.60 -2.16 7.66
C PRO A 86 -13.19 -2.32 9.13
N LEU A 87 -11.95 -2.75 9.38
CA LEU A 87 -11.34 -2.62 10.71
C LEU A 87 -10.49 -1.35 10.80
N SER A 88 -10.15 -0.97 12.04
CA SER A 88 -9.24 0.13 12.32
C SER A 88 -7.91 -0.04 11.57
N LEU A 89 -7.51 1.01 10.88
CA LEU A 89 -6.20 1.10 10.22
C LEU A 89 -5.09 1.09 11.26
N SER A 90 -3.98 0.42 10.93
CA SER A 90 -2.76 0.47 11.74
C SER A 90 -1.63 1.15 10.98
N LEU A 91 -0.79 1.91 11.68
CA LEU A 91 0.37 2.59 11.12
C LEU A 91 1.65 1.97 11.69
N ILE A 92 2.63 1.74 10.82
CA ILE A 92 4.00 1.37 11.19
C ILE A 92 4.91 2.50 10.71
N PHE A 93 5.72 3.02 11.64
CA PHE A 93 6.71 4.07 11.42
C PHE A 93 8.10 3.48 11.23
#